data_AF-A0AAN1D677-F1
#
_entry.id   AF-A0AAN1D677-F1
#
_cell.length_a   1.000
_cell.length_b   1.000
_cell.length_c   1.000
_cell.angle_alpha   90.00
_cell.angle_beta   90.00
_cell.angle_gamma   90.00
#
_symmetry.space_group_name_H-M   'P 1'
#
loop_
_entity.id
_entity.type
_entity.pdbx_description
1 polymer ?
#
loop_
_entity_poly.entity_id
_entity_poly.type
_entity_poly.pdbx_seq_one_letter_code
_entity_poly.pdbx_strand_id
1 'polypeptide(L)'
;MKIDLGYIGAIVARNSAKKPSVYEIKDPLAGQQVEVIRNGQAYKLTISDEIKQIQGMMAIPMEKFFHVENADPSDIFSYRPRDQWLVFSQYLYESKYFDSLSNEEVRKVESILQHITDGVDSLSPYPGINLFGISKEQQHSYEAHLELASSTVALQHFSDTFLSGDVKKGFDQLIQDYVRHNTKIAMNHQSVEERFIAARAKIRPLNAPLTYQQSRELSMTNKLGKTVYTHEEIESVIKNYQEMFESIQNEEDLSRVLAKAKEQLLSFATKGISPRDIDYQLARDFVAQRADDTFKRIENYWRMLLQKK
;
A
#
# COMPACT_ATOMS: atom_id res chain seq x y z
N MET A 1 -1.03 -18.82 -9.06
CA MET A 1 0.26 -18.79 -8.35
C MET A 1 0.04 -19.21 -6.90
N LYS A 2 0.93 -20.02 -6.31
CA LYS A 2 0.93 -20.27 -4.86
C LYS A 2 1.88 -19.25 -4.23
N ILE A 3 1.44 -18.51 -3.21
CA ILE A 3 2.31 -17.53 -2.56
C ILE A 3 3.44 -18.23 -1.81
N ASP A 4 4.68 -17.81 -2.05
CA ASP A 4 5.86 -18.26 -1.30
C ASP A 4 6.22 -17.16 -0.30
N LEU A 5 6.07 -17.45 1.00
CA LEU A 5 6.41 -16.49 2.05
C LEU A 5 7.92 -16.30 2.21
N GLY A 6 8.74 -17.28 1.81
CA GLY A 6 10.20 -17.18 1.79
C GLY A 6 10.75 -16.31 0.67
N TYR A 7 9.93 -16.00 -0.34
CA TYR A 7 10.32 -15.10 -1.42
C TYR A 7 10.49 -13.66 -0.90
N ILE A 8 11.70 -13.12 -1.04
CA ILE A 8 12.05 -11.75 -0.61
C ILE A 8 12.62 -10.90 -1.76
N GLY A 9 12.35 -11.30 -3.00
CA GLY A 9 12.73 -10.59 -4.22
C GLY A 9 13.61 -11.40 -5.16
N ALA A 10 13.55 -11.04 -6.45
CA ALA A 10 14.18 -11.73 -7.55
C ALA A 10 15.71 -11.67 -7.49
N ILE A 11 16.29 -10.56 -7.02
CA ILE A 11 17.75 -10.47 -6.81
C ILE A 11 18.25 -11.49 -5.81
N VAL A 12 17.53 -11.65 -4.69
CA VAL A 12 17.91 -12.63 -3.67
C VAL A 12 17.78 -14.03 -4.22
N ALA A 13 16.64 -14.34 -4.86
CA ALA A 13 16.40 -15.64 -5.47
C ALA A 13 17.48 -16.02 -6.50
N ARG A 14 17.88 -15.08 -7.35
CA ARG A 14 19.00 -15.25 -8.31
C ARG A 14 20.33 -15.55 -7.64
N ASN A 15 20.65 -14.84 -6.56
CA ASN A 15 21.91 -15.02 -5.84
C ASN A 15 21.96 -16.35 -5.09
N SER A 16 20.82 -16.79 -4.54
CA SER A 16 20.68 -18.10 -3.91
C SER A 16 20.85 -19.24 -4.92
N ALA A 17 20.30 -19.11 -6.13
CA ALA A 17 20.47 -20.09 -7.21
C ALA A 17 21.93 -20.22 -7.72
N LYS A 18 22.74 -19.17 -7.56
CA LYS A 18 24.15 -19.14 -8.01
C LYS A 18 25.15 -19.67 -6.98
N LYS A 19 24.73 -19.92 -5.73
CA LYS A 19 25.58 -20.53 -4.72
C LYS A 19 25.35 -22.05 -4.73
N PRO A 20 26.40 -22.89 -4.90
CA PRO A 20 26.27 -24.30 -4.51
C PRO A 20 25.87 -24.35 -3.04
N SER A 21 25.08 -25.34 -2.63
CA SER A 21 24.54 -25.47 -1.27
C SER A 21 25.66 -25.49 -0.23
N VAL A 22 26.09 -24.32 0.23
CA VAL A 22 27.06 -24.25 1.32
C VAL A 22 26.22 -24.29 2.60
N TYR A 23 26.36 -25.42 3.28
CA TYR A 23 25.82 -25.79 4.59
C TYR A 23 24.40 -26.39 4.62
N GLU A 24 24.35 -27.72 4.50
CA GLU A 24 23.47 -28.52 5.35
C GLU A 24 23.86 -28.27 6.82
N ILE A 25 23.33 -27.21 7.42
CA ILE A 25 23.20 -27.16 8.88
C ILE A 25 21.94 -27.95 9.21
N LYS A 26 22.10 -29.13 9.82
CA LYS A 26 20.96 -29.89 10.35
C LYS A 26 20.35 -29.12 11.51
N ASP A 27 19.15 -28.58 11.29
CA ASP A 27 18.32 -27.94 12.30
C ASP A 27 17.61 -29.01 13.16
N PRO A 28 17.76 -29.01 14.50
CA PRO A 28 17.09 -29.95 15.40
C PRO A 28 15.56 -29.82 15.46
N LEU A 29 14.97 -28.76 14.88
CA LEU A 29 13.53 -28.51 14.89
C LEU A 29 12.82 -28.96 13.60
N ALA A 30 13.56 -29.30 12.53
CA ALA A 30 12.98 -29.76 11.27
C ALA A 30 12.17 -31.06 11.49
N GLY A 31 10.90 -31.04 11.11
CA GLY A 31 9.96 -32.16 11.34
C GLY A 31 9.29 -32.18 12.72
N GLN A 32 9.55 -31.20 13.59
CA GLN A 32 8.78 -31.04 14.83
C GLN A 32 7.38 -30.51 14.54
N GLN A 33 6.41 -30.99 15.32
CA GLN A 33 5.02 -30.55 15.25
C GLN A 33 4.71 -29.59 16.38
N VAL A 34 4.11 -28.46 16.04
CA VAL A 34 3.64 -27.47 17.02
C VAL A 34 2.12 -27.45 17.00
N GLU A 35 1.51 -27.51 18.19
CA GLU A 35 0.07 -27.34 18.36
C GLU A 35 -0.26 -25.85 18.48
N VAL A 36 -1.08 -25.36 17.55
CA VAL A 36 -1.61 -23.99 17.54
C VAL A 36 -3.12 -24.03 17.65
N ILE A 37 -3.71 -23.10 18.39
CA ILE A 37 -5.16 -23.03 18.56
C ILE A 37 -5.71 -21.93 17.66
N ARG A 38 -6.53 -22.30 16.67
CA ARG A 38 -7.25 -21.36 15.78
C ARG A 38 -8.74 -21.59 15.95
N ASN A 39 -9.51 -20.53 16.19
CA ASN A 39 -10.97 -20.61 16.42
C ASN A 39 -11.38 -21.61 17.52
N GLY A 40 -10.58 -21.74 18.58
CA GLY A 40 -10.85 -22.68 19.68
C GLY A 40 -10.59 -24.16 19.35
N GLN A 41 -10.05 -24.47 18.17
CA GLN A 41 -9.62 -25.81 17.78
C GLN A 41 -8.10 -25.89 17.66
N ALA A 42 -7.52 -26.98 18.16
CA ALA A 42 -6.09 -27.25 18.07
C ALA A 42 -5.73 -27.84 16.70
N TYR A 43 -4.72 -27.28 16.05
CA TYR A 43 -4.13 -27.72 14.79
C TYR A 43 -2.66 -28.06 15.00
N LYS A 44 -2.19 -29.14 14.38
CA LYS A 44 -0.77 -29.50 14.35
C LYS A 44 -0.13 -29.02 13.06
N LEU A 45 0.85 -28.13 13.17
CA LEU A 45 1.66 -27.67 12.06
C LEU A 45 3.02 -28.35 12.10
N THR A 46 3.49 -28.85 10.95
CA THR A 46 4.83 -29.45 10.81
C THR A 46 5.78 -28.38 10.28
N ILE A 47 6.89 -28.16 10.99
CA ILE A 47 7.92 -27.23 10.56
C ILE A 47 8.72 -27.84 9.42
N SER A 48 8.62 -27.24 8.23
CA SER A 48 9.31 -27.66 7.01
C SER A 48 10.64 -26.93 6.79
N ASP A 49 11.46 -27.51 5.94
CA ASP A 49 12.80 -27.06 5.62
C ASP A 49 12.86 -25.66 4.96
N GLU A 50 11.75 -25.09 4.50
CA GLU A 50 11.72 -23.74 3.93
C GLU A 50 12.00 -22.64 4.99
N ILE A 51 11.78 -22.91 6.29
CA ILE A 51 12.16 -21.99 7.38
C ILE A 51 13.70 -21.84 7.51
N LYS A 52 14.48 -22.82 7.00
CA LYS A 52 15.95 -22.84 7.08
C LYS A 52 16.63 -21.67 6.36
N GLN A 53 16.05 -21.17 5.26
CA GLN A 53 16.63 -20.03 4.52
C GLN A 53 16.41 -18.70 5.23
N ILE A 54 15.42 -18.65 6.12
CA ILE A 54 14.94 -17.41 6.71
C ILE A 54 15.64 -17.13 8.05
N GLN A 55 15.85 -18.17 8.87
CA GLN A 55 16.55 -18.03 10.16
C GLN A 55 18.04 -17.68 10.00
N GLY A 56 18.66 -18.03 8.86
CA GLY A 56 20.04 -17.66 8.56
C GLY A 56 20.27 -16.16 8.26
N MET A 57 19.20 -15.38 8.03
CA MET A 57 19.32 -13.96 7.64
C MET A 57 18.82 -12.95 8.68
N MET A 58 17.95 -13.30 9.64
CA MET A 58 17.46 -12.32 10.62
C MET A 58 17.17 -12.93 12.00
N ALA A 59 17.78 -12.37 13.04
CA ALA A 59 17.48 -12.64 14.45
C ALA A 59 16.18 -11.93 14.90
N ILE A 60 15.08 -12.09 14.14
CA ILE A 60 13.74 -11.60 14.48
C ILE A 60 12.72 -12.70 14.11
N PRO A 61 11.79 -13.11 15.00
CA PRO A 61 10.81 -14.15 14.71
C PRO A 61 9.92 -13.77 13.51
N MET A 62 9.97 -14.57 12.45
CA MET A 62 9.30 -14.30 11.17
C MET A 62 7.78 -14.40 11.18
N GLU A 63 7.24 -15.04 12.20
CA GLU A 63 5.81 -15.04 12.53
C GLU A 63 5.26 -13.61 12.70
N LYS A 64 6.12 -12.64 13.06
CA LYS A 64 5.72 -11.23 13.18
C LYS A 64 5.63 -10.49 11.84
N PHE A 65 6.25 -10.99 10.77
CA PHE A 65 6.30 -10.29 9.46
C PHE A 65 5.24 -10.77 8.46
N PHE A 66 4.60 -11.91 8.73
CA PHE A 66 3.61 -12.49 7.81
C PHE A 66 2.23 -12.56 8.46
N HIS A 67 1.20 -12.15 7.72
CA HIS A 67 -0.19 -12.18 8.19
C HIS A 67 -0.83 -13.57 8.19
N VAL A 68 -0.04 -14.64 8.34
CA VAL A 68 -0.47 -16.01 8.05
C VAL A 68 -1.68 -16.46 8.86
N GLU A 69 -1.79 -16.06 10.13
CA GLU A 69 -2.88 -16.50 11.01
C GLU A 69 -4.25 -15.91 10.59
N ASN A 70 -4.25 -14.71 10.03
CA ASN A 70 -5.46 -13.96 9.64
C ASN A 70 -5.61 -13.76 8.13
N ALA A 71 -4.71 -14.32 7.32
CA ALA A 71 -4.80 -14.27 5.87
C ALA A 71 -6.03 -15.03 5.37
N ASP A 72 -6.72 -14.44 4.40
CA ASP A 72 -7.81 -15.07 3.66
C ASP A 72 -7.19 -16.00 2.60
N PRO A 73 -7.45 -17.32 2.64
CA PRO A 73 -6.90 -18.26 1.68
C PRO A 73 -7.30 -17.99 0.22
N SER A 74 -8.38 -17.24 0.00
CA SER A 74 -8.84 -16.83 -1.34
C SER A 74 -8.22 -15.51 -1.82
N ASP A 75 -7.41 -14.86 -0.99
CA ASP A 75 -6.84 -13.54 -1.23
C ASP A 75 -5.32 -13.56 -1.02
N ILE A 76 -4.58 -13.66 -2.14
CA ILE A 76 -3.11 -13.74 -2.11
C ILE A 76 -2.44 -12.49 -1.52
N PHE A 77 -3.08 -11.32 -1.60
CA PHE A 77 -2.53 -10.07 -1.06
C PHE A 77 -2.68 -10.00 0.46
N SER A 78 -3.66 -10.70 1.03
CA SER A 78 -3.86 -10.78 2.49
C SER A 78 -2.67 -11.42 3.24
N TYR A 79 -1.83 -12.19 2.56
CA TYR A 79 -0.63 -12.79 3.14
C TYR A 79 0.53 -11.80 3.30
N ARG A 80 0.55 -10.72 2.51
CA ARG A 80 1.63 -9.72 2.46
C ARG A 80 1.10 -8.29 2.46
N PRO A 81 0.30 -7.87 3.46
CA PRO A 81 -0.41 -6.59 3.42
C PRO A 81 0.51 -5.35 3.55
N ARG A 82 1.80 -5.53 3.81
CA ARG A 82 2.82 -4.44 3.82
C ARG A 82 3.90 -4.57 2.75
N ASP A 83 3.83 -5.63 1.95
CA ASP A 83 4.84 -5.96 0.94
C ASP A 83 4.15 -6.53 -0.31
N GLN A 84 3.08 -5.87 -0.75
CA GLN A 84 2.24 -6.39 -1.85
C GLN A 84 3.00 -6.47 -3.17
N TRP A 85 4.04 -5.63 -3.35
CA TRP A 85 4.97 -5.71 -4.47
C TRP A 85 5.63 -7.09 -4.62
N LEU A 86 5.83 -7.86 -3.54
CA LEU A 86 6.42 -9.19 -3.60
C LEU A 86 5.49 -10.19 -4.30
N VAL A 87 4.18 -9.99 -4.26
CA VAL A 87 3.22 -10.83 -5.01
C VAL A 87 3.46 -10.67 -6.51
N PHE A 88 3.59 -9.42 -6.96
CA PHE A 88 3.90 -9.10 -8.35
C PHE A 88 5.30 -9.58 -8.75
N SER A 89 6.31 -9.34 -7.92
CA SER A 89 7.69 -9.74 -8.19
C SER A 89 7.84 -11.27 -8.25
N GLN A 90 7.20 -12.01 -7.34
CA GLN A 90 7.20 -13.48 -7.36
C GLN A 90 6.61 -14.01 -8.67
N TYR A 91 5.47 -13.45 -9.11
CA TYR A 91 4.85 -13.86 -10.37
C TYR A 91 5.77 -13.63 -11.57
N LEU A 92 6.45 -12.48 -11.64
CA LEU A 92 7.40 -12.17 -12.71
C LEU A 92 8.60 -13.13 -12.67
N TYR A 93 9.08 -13.48 -11.47
CA TYR A 93 10.17 -14.44 -11.28
C TYR A 93 9.78 -15.86 -11.75
N GLU A 94 8.64 -16.38 -11.32
CA GLU A 94 8.14 -17.69 -11.73
C GLU A 94 7.85 -17.75 -13.24
N SER A 95 7.44 -16.62 -13.81
CA SER A 95 7.19 -16.46 -15.24
C SER A 95 8.48 -16.28 -16.07
N LYS A 96 9.66 -16.37 -15.44
CA LYS A 96 10.98 -16.16 -16.07
C LYS A 96 11.17 -14.80 -16.72
N TYR A 97 10.34 -13.81 -16.40
CA TYR A 97 10.44 -12.46 -16.94
C TYR A 97 11.82 -11.86 -16.66
N PHE A 98 12.33 -12.10 -15.46
CA PHE A 98 13.62 -11.56 -15.07
C PHE A 98 14.79 -12.19 -15.83
N ASP A 99 14.74 -13.43 -16.34
CA ASP A 99 15.91 -14.19 -16.83
C ASP A 99 16.78 -13.44 -17.85
N SER A 100 16.17 -12.61 -18.69
CA SER A 100 16.88 -11.79 -19.70
C SER A 100 17.44 -10.47 -19.17
N LEU A 101 17.05 -10.04 -17.97
CA LEU A 101 17.43 -8.76 -17.37
C LEU A 101 18.72 -8.87 -16.55
N SER A 102 19.53 -7.82 -16.59
CA SER A 102 20.67 -7.62 -15.68
C SER A 102 20.21 -7.46 -14.23
N ASN A 103 21.13 -7.60 -13.27
CA ASN A 103 20.83 -7.36 -11.86
C ASN A 103 20.45 -5.90 -11.59
N GLU A 104 20.89 -4.94 -12.40
CA GLU A 104 20.47 -3.54 -12.24
C GLU A 104 19.03 -3.35 -12.70
N GLU A 105 18.67 -3.92 -13.85
CA GLU A 105 17.31 -3.86 -14.38
C GLU A 105 16.30 -4.57 -13.48
N VAL A 106 16.64 -5.73 -12.91
CA VAL A 106 15.79 -6.40 -11.92
C VAL A 106 15.55 -5.49 -10.71
N ARG A 107 16.59 -4.86 -10.16
CA ARG A 107 16.42 -3.91 -9.03
C ARG A 107 15.52 -2.74 -9.39
N LYS A 108 15.64 -2.21 -10.61
CA LYS A 108 14.78 -1.13 -11.11
C LYS A 108 13.32 -1.58 -11.16
N VAL A 109 13.03 -2.75 -11.72
CA VAL A 109 11.67 -3.30 -11.78
C VAL A 109 11.09 -3.53 -10.38
N GLU A 110 11.84 -4.16 -9.49
CA GLU A 110 11.38 -4.40 -8.11
C GLU A 110 11.16 -3.10 -7.35
N SER A 111 12.05 -2.11 -7.53
CA SER A 111 11.90 -0.79 -6.93
C SER A 111 10.66 -0.05 -7.43
N ILE A 112 10.35 -0.13 -8.74
CA ILE A 112 9.12 0.45 -9.30
C ILE A 112 7.89 -0.18 -8.63
N LEU A 113 7.80 -1.51 -8.58
CA LEU A 113 6.67 -2.22 -7.96
C LEU A 113 6.50 -1.86 -6.48
N GLN A 114 7.63 -1.77 -5.76
CA GLN A 114 7.62 -1.37 -4.36
C GLN A 114 7.07 0.06 -4.20
N HIS A 115 7.58 1.03 -4.96
CA HIS A 115 7.10 2.41 -4.85
C HIS A 115 5.63 2.57 -5.27
N ILE A 116 5.14 1.81 -6.25
CA ILE A 116 3.74 1.84 -6.68
C ILE A 116 2.80 1.35 -5.56
N THR A 117 3.18 0.31 -4.83
CA THR A 117 2.32 -0.31 -3.79
C THR A 117 2.50 0.29 -2.40
N ASP A 118 3.58 1.03 -2.16
CA ASP A 118 3.99 1.52 -0.84
C ASP A 118 2.92 2.32 -0.09
N GLY A 119 2.15 3.14 -0.83
CA GLY A 119 1.07 3.95 -0.29
C GLY A 119 -0.07 3.09 0.26
N VAL A 120 -0.53 2.11 -0.52
CA VAL A 120 -1.60 1.20 -0.10
C VAL A 120 -1.13 0.22 0.98
N ASP A 121 0.14 -0.20 0.93
CA ASP A 121 0.78 -1.02 1.97
C ASP A 121 0.82 -0.29 3.34
N SER A 122 0.80 1.04 3.34
CA SER A 122 0.77 1.84 4.58
C SER A 122 -0.56 1.73 5.34
N LEU A 123 -1.64 1.29 4.68
CA LEU A 123 -2.96 1.12 5.28
C LEU A 123 -3.01 -0.08 6.23
N SER A 124 -2.10 -1.03 6.05
CA SER A 124 -1.99 -2.20 6.91
C SER A 124 -1.48 -1.80 8.31
N PRO A 125 -2.19 -2.20 9.39
CA PRO A 125 -1.79 -1.88 10.76
C PRO A 125 -0.58 -2.70 11.25
N TYR A 126 -0.11 -3.64 10.44
CA TYR A 126 0.83 -4.66 10.87
C TYR A 126 2.26 -4.41 10.39
N PRO A 127 3.32 -4.84 11.10
CA PRO A 127 4.70 -4.64 10.66
C PRO A 127 4.99 -5.34 9.32
N GLY A 128 5.90 -4.78 8.52
CA GLY A 128 6.33 -5.30 7.21
C GLY A 128 7.84 -5.13 7.02
N ILE A 129 8.36 -5.55 5.86
CA ILE A 129 9.80 -5.49 5.61
C ILE A 129 10.21 -4.06 5.25
N ASN A 130 10.71 -3.31 6.22
CA ASN A 130 11.20 -1.94 6.01
C ASN A 130 12.70 -1.92 5.66
N LEU A 131 13.07 -2.37 4.46
CA LEU A 131 14.48 -2.45 4.02
C LEU A 131 15.16 -1.06 3.89
N PHE A 132 14.38 0.02 3.84
CA PHE A 132 14.87 1.37 3.52
C PHE A 132 14.56 2.42 4.59
N GLY A 133 14.07 2.02 5.77
CA GLY A 133 13.81 2.94 6.88
C GLY A 133 12.70 3.97 6.62
N ILE A 134 11.75 3.66 5.74
CA ILE A 134 10.62 4.55 5.42
C ILE A 134 9.68 4.55 6.63
N SER A 135 9.64 5.68 7.34
CA SER A 135 8.66 5.98 8.39
C SER A 135 7.35 6.35 7.71
N LYS A 136 6.31 5.53 7.88
CA LYS A 136 5.00 5.73 7.25
C LYS A 136 4.06 6.42 8.24
N GLU A 137 3.82 7.71 8.06
CA GLU A 137 2.68 8.36 8.73
C GLU A 137 1.37 7.74 8.22
N GLN A 138 0.38 7.60 9.10
CA GLN A 138 -0.88 6.95 8.74
C GLN A 138 -1.71 7.88 7.85
N GLN A 139 -1.89 7.48 6.60
CA GLN A 139 -2.73 8.16 5.63
C GLN A 139 -4.17 8.35 6.14
N HIS A 140 -4.80 9.46 5.77
CA HIS A 140 -6.24 9.66 5.93
C HIS A 140 -7.02 8.91 4.85
N SER A 141 -8.32 8.70 5.07
CA SER A 141 -9.23 8.00 4.14
C SER A 141 -9.16 8.52 2.71
N TYR A 142 -9.18 9.85 2.54
CA TYR A 142 -9.10 10.48 1.22
C TYR A 142 -7.75 10.27 0.51
N GLU A 143 -6.65 10.07 1.25
CA GLU A 143 -5.34 9.73 0.68
C GLU A 143 -5.30 8.27 0.24
N ALA A 144 -5.88 7.38 1.05
CA ALA A 144 -6.00 5.95 0.71
C ALA A 144 -6.76 5.74 -0.61
N HIS A 145 -7.83 6.50 -0.85
CA HIS A 145 -8.59 6.45 -2.10
C HIS A 145 -7.76 6.92 -3.30
N LEU A 146 -6.96 7.98 -3.13
CA LEU A 146 -6.07 8.51 -4.17
C LEU A 146 -4.96 7.50 -4.50
N GLU A 147 -4.34 6.91 -3.48
CA GLU A 147 -3.28 5.91 -3.64
C GLU A 147 -3.78 4.64 -4.29
N LEU A 148 -4.96 4.15 -3.92
CA LEU A 148 -5.59 3.02 -4.57
C LEU A 148 -5.80 3.30 -6.06
N ALA A 149 -6.37 4.47 -6.40
CA ALA A 149 -6.61 4.84 -7.79
C ALA A 149 -5.32 4.94 -8.59
N SER A 150 -4.34 5.70 -8.09
CA SER A 150 -3.08 5.94 -8.81
C SER A 150 -2.23 4.67 -8.92
N SER A 151 -2.11 3.87 -7.86
CA SER A 151 -1.35 2.61 -7.91
C SER A 151 -1.96 1.60 -8.87
N THR A 152 -3.30 1.54 -8.95
CA THR A 152 -4.00 0.69 -9.92
C THR A 152 -3.61 1.03 -11.35
N VAL A 153 -3.68 2.32 -11.70
CA VAL A 153 -3.37 2.78 -13.05
C VAL A 153 -1.87 2.68 -13.35
N ALA A 154 -1.02 2.94 -12.35
CA ALA A 154 0.42 2.78 -12.48
C ALA A 154 0.84 1.32 -12.73
N LEU A 155 0.18 0.34 -12.08
CA LEU A 155 0.38 -1.09 -12.34
C LEU A 155 -0.09 -1.48 -13.75
N GLN A 156 -1.20 -0.91 -14.23
CA GLN A 156 -1.68 -1.13 -15.60
C GLN A 156 -0.69 -0.57 -16.61
N HIS A 157 -0.21 0.66 -16.40
CA HIS A 157 0.82 1.28 -17.23
C HIS A 157 2.12 0.47 -17.23
N PHE A 158 2.53 -0.06 -16.07
CA PHE A 158 3.66 -0.98 -15.96
C PHE A 158 3.44 -2.23 -16.82
N SER A 159 2.27 -2.87 -16.70
CA SER A 159 1.93 -4.07 -17.48
C SER A 159 2.01 -3.81 -18.99
N ASP A 160 1.42 -2.71 -19.45
CA ASP A 160 1.38 -2.32 -20.86
C ASP A 160 2.76 -1.94 -21.42
N THR A 161 3.64 -1.40 -20.58
CA THR A 161 4.97 -0.92 -20.99
C THR A 161 6.03 -2.02 -20.95
N PHE A 162 5.97 -2.90 -19.97
CA PHE A 162 7.08 -3.83 -19.66
C PHE A 162 6.78 -5.28 -19.98
N LEU A 163 5.51 -5.67 -20.14
CA LEU A 163 5.10 -7.06 -20.26
C LEU A 163 4.39 -7.34 -21.59
N SER A 164 4.44 -8.59 -22.03
CA SER A 164 3.71 -9.05 -23.21
C SER A 164 3.30 -10.52 -23.07
N GLY A 165 2.43 -10.98 -23.98
CA GLY A 165 1.98 -12.38 -24.03
C GLY A 165 1.30 -12.87 -22.76
N ASP A 166 1.56 -14.13 -22.40
CA ASP A 166 0.93 -14.77 -21.23
C ASP A 166 1.38 -14.15 -19.90
N VAL A 167 2.62 -13.63 -19.83
CA VAL A 167 3.13 -12.94 -18.64
C VAL A 167 2.28 -11.72 -18.34
N LYS A 168 1.98 -10.90 -19.36
CA LYS A 168 1.09 -9.73 -19.23
C LYS A 168 -0.29 -10.15 -18.76
N LYS A 169 -0.90 -11.16 -19.39
CA LYS A 169 -2.27 -11.60 -19.06
C LYS A 169 -2.41 -12.02 -17.60
N GLY A 170 -1.47 -12.80 -17.06
CA GLY A 170 -1.51 -13.18 -15.65
C GLY A 170 -1.16 -12.02 -14.72
N PHE A 171 -0.31 -11.08 -15.13
CA PHE A 171 -0.05 -9.86 -14.37
C PHE A 171 -1.30 -8.98 -14.28
N ASP A 172 -2.02 -8.78 -15.39
CA ASP A 172 -3.29 -8.05 -15.43
C ASP A 172 -4.33 -8.66 -14.49
N GLN A 173 -4.38 -10.00 -14.40
CA GLN A 173 -5.23 -10.69 -13.44
C GLN A 173 -4.82 -10.42 -11.99
N LEU A 174 -3.51 -10.35 -11.69
CA LEU A 174 -3.03 -9.98 -10.36
C LEU A 174 -3.37 -8.53 -10.00
N ILE A 175 -3.40 -7.62 -10.98
CA ILE A 175 -3.89 -6.24 -10.75
C ILE A 175 -5.35 -6.27 -10.32
N GLN A 176 -6.20 -7.09 -10.96
CA GLN A 176 -7.61 -7.21 -10.55
C GLN A 176 -7.75 -7.74 -9.11
N ASP A 177 -6.92 -8.73 -8.74
CA ASP A 177 -6.91 -9.28 -7.39
C ASP A 177 -6.41 -8.23 -6.36
N TYR A 178 -5.39 -7.44 -6.71
CA TYR A 178 -4.88 -6.32 -5.92
C TYR A 178 -5.96 -5.25 -5.69
N VAL A 179 -6.65 -4.84 -6.76
CA VAL A 179 -7.75 -3.86 -6.68
C VAL A 179 -8.86 -4.40 -5.78
N ARG A 180 -9.28 -5.65 -5.98
CA ARG A 180 -10.33 -6.27 -5.17
C ARG A 180 -9.96 -6.33 -3.68
N HIS A 181 -8.71 -6.68 -3.36
CA HIS A 181 -8.21 -6.69 -1.99
C HIS A 181 -8.24 -5.28 -1.38
N ASN A 182 -7.58 -4.33 -2.04
CA ASN A 182 -7.31 -3.02 -1.48
C ASN A 182 -8.51 -2.08 -1.51
N THR A 183 -9.47 -2.27 -2.42
CA THR A 183 -10.76 -1.56 -2.35
C THR A 183 -11.46 -1.85 -1.03
N LYS A 184 -11.51 -3.11 -0.57
CA LYS A 184 -12.13 -3.45 0.72
C LYS A 184 -11.46 -2.74 1.89
N ILE A 185 -10.13 -2.60 1.84
CA ILE A 185 -9.35 -1.93 2.88
C ILE A 185 -9.58 -0.42 2.83
N ALA A 186 -9.38 0.20 1.67
CA ALA A 186 -9.49 1.64 1.48
C ALA A 186 -10.89 2.16 1.80
N MET A 187 -11.95 1.46 1.38
CA MET A 187 -13.35 1.85 1.64
C MET A 187 -13.68 1.98 3.13
N ASN A 188 -13.01 1.19 3.97
CA ASN A 188 -13.25 1.15 5.41
C ASN A 188 -12.13 1.84 6.21
N HIS A 189 -11.16 2.44 5.52
CA HIS A 189 -9.99 3.03 6.15
C HIS A 189 -10.32 4.37 6.80
N GLN A 190 -9.81 4.55 8.02
CA GLN A 190 -9.77 5.83 8.70
C GLN A 190 -8.51 5.89 9.55
N SER A 191 -7.78 7.00 9.46
CA SER A 191 -6.62 7.22 10.33
C SER A 191 -7.05 7.35 11.79
N VAL A 192 -6.10 7.17 12.71
CA VAL A 192 -6.34 7.44 14.14
C VAL A 192 -6.72 8.91 14.34
N GLU A 193 -6.11 9.82 13.59
CA GLU A 193 -6.43 11.25 13.64
C GLU A 193 -7.87 11.51 13.17
N GLU A 194 -8.31 10.94 12.04
CA GLU A 194 -9.69 11.07 11.55
C GLU A 194 -10.70 10.54 12.57
N ARG A 195 -10.42 9.37 13.14
CA ARG A 195 -11.27 8.77 14.19
C ARG A 195 -11.35 9.66 15.43
N PHE A 196 -10.21 10.20 15.86
CA PHE A 196 -10.16 11.12 17.00
C PHE A 196 -10.95 12.40 16.72
N ILE A 197 -10.73 13.03 15.56
CA ILE A 197 -11.42 14.26 15.14
C ILE A 197 -12.92 14.02 15.05
N ALA A 198 -13.35 12.92 14.41
CA ALA A 198 -14.76 12.56 14.28
C ALA A 198 -15.43 12.24 15.62
N ALA A 199 -14.73 11.54 16.52
CA ALA A 199 -15.23 11.28 17.87
C ALA A 199 -15.37 12.57 18.68
N ARG A 200 -14.33 13.42 18.67
CA ARG A 200 -14.30 14.69 19.38
C ARG A 200 -15.39 15.64 18.89
N ALA A 201 -15.67 15.68 17.59
CA ALA A 201 -16.70 16.52 17.00
C ALA A 201 -18.13 16.21 17.49
N LYS A 202 -18.35 15.03 18.10
CA LYS A 202 -19.63 14.61 18.71
C LYS A 202 -19.75 14.99 20.19
N ILE A 203 -18.66 15.37 20.85
CA ILE A 203 -18.64 15.72 22.27
C ILE A 203 -19.06 17.18 22.42
N ARG A 204 -19.83 17.49 23.47
CA ARG A 204 -20.14 18.89 23.81
C ARG A 204 -18.83 19.59 24.21
N PRO A 205 -18.50 20.75 23.62
CA PRO A 205 -17.27 21.44 23.95
C PRO A 205 -17.22 21.76 25.45
N LEU A 206 -16.14 21.35 26.11
CA LEU A 206 -15.86 21.75 27.47
C LEU A 206 -15.57 23.26 27.47
N ASN A 207 -16.04 23.96 28.50
CA ASN A 207 -15.81 25.39 28.66
C ASN A 207 -14.37 25.63 29.17
N ALA A 208 -13.39 25.35 28.33
CA ALA A 208 -11.97 25.56 28.59
C ALA A 208 -11.51 26.84 27.89
N PRO A 209 -10.67 27.68 28.53
CA PRO A 209 -10.08 28.83 27.86
C PRO A 209 -9.13 28.33 26.76
N LEU A 210 -9.40 28.71 25.52
CA LEU A 210 -8.57 28.41 24.36
C LEU A 210 -7.94 29.68 23.81
N THR A 211 -6.72 29.59 23.30
CA THR A 211 -6.16 30.66 22.48
C THR A 211 -6.95 30.80 21.17
N TYR A 212 -6.82 31.94 20.49
CA TYR A 212 -7.44 32.15 19.18
C TYR A 212 -7.09 31.04 18.17
N GLN A 213 -5.81 30.65 18.13
CA GLN A 213 -5.34 29.59 17.23
C GLN A 213 -5.97 28.24 17.56
N GLN A 214 -5.98 27.85 18.85
CA GLN A 214 -6.61 26.62 19.30
C GLN A 214 -8.10 26.59 19.00
N SER A 215 -8.81 27.71 19.19
CA SER A 215 -10.23 27.82 18.88
C SER A 215 -10.50 27.65 17.38
N ARG A 216 -9.66 28.25 16.51
CA ARG A 216 -9.80 28.10 15.05
C ARG A 216 -9.53 26.68 14.59
N GLU A 217 -8.44 26.09 15.05
CA GLU A 217 -8.09 24.71 14.71
C GLU A 217 -9.17 23.74 15.18
N LEU A 218 -9.68 23.92 16.40
CA LEU A 218 -10.79 23.13 16.94
C LEU A 218 -12.07 23.29 16.10
N SER A 219 -12.42 24.52 15.71
CA SER A 219 -13.58 24.79 14.86
C SER A 219 -13.46 24.08 13.52
N MET A 220 -12.35 24.27 12.82
CA MET A 220 -12.07 23.68 11.51
C MET A 220 -12.08 22.15 11.57
N THR A 221 -11.33 21.56 12.50
CA THR A 221 -11.23 20.10 12.61
C THR A 221 -12.56 19.48 13.06
N ASN A 222 -13.35 20.15 13.91
CA ASN A 222 -14.70 19.67 14.24
C ASN A 222 -15.66 19.68 13.04
N LYS A 223 -15.49 20.61 12.09
CA LYS A 223 -16.27 20.61 10.85
C LYS A 223 -15.84 19.46 9.94
N LEU A 224 -14.54 19.23 9.77
CA LEU A 224 -14.01 18.06 9.06
C LEU A 224 -14.50 16.74 9.66
N GLY A 225 -14.48 16.62 10.99
CA GLY A 225 -14.94 15.42 11.71
C GLY A 225 -16.45 15.14 11.61
N LYS A 226 -17.24 16.11 11.15
CA LYS A 226 -18.67 15.95 10.89
C LYS A 226 -18.97 15.58 9.43
N THR A 227 -17.98 15.67 8.55
CA THR A 227 -18.14 15.27 7.15
C THR A 227 -18.38 13.76 7.09
N VAL A 228 -19.44 13.35 6.40
CA VAL A 228 -19.78 11.95 6.14
C VAL A 228 -19.66 11.69 4.65
N TYR A 229 -18.96 10.63 4.29
CA TYR A 229 -18.81 10.16 2.92
C TYR A 229 -19.67 8.91 2.73
N THR A 230 -20.51 8.87 1.71
CA THR A 230 -21.23 7.66 1.32
C THR A 230 -20.32 6.76 0.50
N HIS A 231 -20.67 5.47 0.38
CA HIS A 231 -19.90 4.54 -0.44
C HIS A 231 -19.87 5.00 -1.90
N GLU A 232 -20.99 5.46 -2.44
CA GLU A 232 -21.12 5.92 -3.83
C GLU A 232 -20.25 7.14 -4.12
N GLU A 233 -20.12 8.07 -3.16
CA GLU A 233 -19.25 9.23 -3.31
C GLU A 233 -17.77 8.83 -3.33
N ILE A 234 -17.40 7.84 -2.52
CA ILE A 234 -16.02 7.35 -2.50
C ILE A 234 -15.72 6.55 -3.79
N GLU A 235 -16.61 5.67 -4.22
CA GLU A 235 -16.47 4.96 -5.51
C GLU A 235 -16.32 5.94 -6.67
N SER A 236 -17.15 7.00 -6.68
CA SER A 236 -17.07 8.05 -7.69
C SER A 236 -15.73 8.79 -7.65
N VAL A 237 -15.21 9.13 -6.47
CA VAL A 237 -13.92 9.86 -6.39
C VAL A 237 -12.75 8.98 -6.82
N ILE A 238 -12.75 7.70 -6.44
CA ILE A 238 -11.72 6.73 -6.87
C ILE A 238 -11.73 6.61 -8.40
N LYS A 239 -12.91 6.45 -9.00
CA LYS A 239 -13.05 6.35 -10.46
C LYS A 239 -12.55 7.62 -11.15
N ASN A 240 -12.91 8.80 -10.65
CA ASN A 240 -12.45 10.06 -11.22
C ASN A 240 -10.92 10.18 -11.16
N TYR A 241 -10.28 9.74 -10.07
CA TYR A 241 -8.82 9.70 -10.00
C TYR A 241 -8.24 8.73 -11.03
N GLN A 242 -8.80 7.53 -11.18
CA GLN A 242 -8.35 6.56 -12.19
C GLN A 242 -8.38 7.18 -13.59
N GLU A 243 -9.50 7.78 -13.99
CA GLU A 243 -9.65 8.48 -15.28
C GLU A 243 -8.62 9.61 -15.46
N MET A 244 -8.27 10.34 -14.39
CA MET A 244 -7.22 11.35 -14.43
C MET A 244 -5.84 10.74 -14.65
N PHE A 245 -5.48 9.69 -13.91
CA PHE A 245 -4.18 9.04 -14.02
C PHE A 245 -4.01 8.29 -15.35
N GLU A 246 -5.08 7.72 -15.91
CA GLU A 246 -5.06 7.06 -17.24
C GLU A 246 -4.67 8.03 -18.36
N SER A 247 -4.91 9.32 -18.17
CA SER A 247 -4.55 10.36 -19.12
C SER A 247 -3.04 10.71 -19.15
N ILE A 248 -2.24 10.14 -18.24
CA ILE A 248 -0.80 10.40 -18.19
C ILE A 248 -0.09 9.61 -19.29
N GLN A 249 0.54 10.33 -20.23
CA GLN A 249 1.33 9.72 -21.31
C GLN A 249 2.82 10.12 -21.26
N ASN A 250 3.15 11.19 -20.52
CA ASN A 250 4.49 11.75 -20.41
C ASN A 250 4.61 12.62 -19.14
N GLU A 251 5.81 13.13 -18.86
CA GLU A 251 6.08 13.95 -17.66
C GLU A 251 5.33 15.30 -17.64
N GLU A 252 5.01 15.88 -18.80
CA GLU A 252 4.24 17.12 -18.86
C GLU A 252 2.79 16.89 -18.39
N ASP A 253 2.20 15.77 -18.83
CA ASP A 253 0.86 15.35 -18.39
C ASP A 253 0.82 15.07 -16.89
N LEU A 254 1.88 14.47 -16.32
CA LEU A 254 1.96 14.13 -14.90
C LEU A 254 1.71 15.36 -14.00
N SER A 255 2.43 16.46 -14.22
CA SER A 255 2.29 17.66 -13.38
C SER A 255 0.86 18.22 -13.41
N ARG A 256 0.25 18.24 -14.60
CA ARG A 256 -1.14 18.70 -14.80
C ARG A 256 -2.16 17.78 -14.12
N VAL A 257 -1.96 16.46 -14.23
CA VAL A 257 -2.83 15.46 -13.60
C VAL A 257 -2.75 15.54 -12.09
N LEU A 258 -1.54 15.65 -11.52
CA LEU A 258 -1.35 15.81 -10.08
C LEU A 258 -2.02 17.08 -9.54
N ALA A 259 -1.96 18.19 -10.26
CA ALA A 259 -2.66 19.41 -9.88
C ALA A 259 -4.19 19.22 -9.85
N LYS A 260 -4.76 18.53 -10.85
CA LYS A 260 -6.20 18.21 -10.89
C LYS A 260 -6.61 17.25 -9.76
N ALA A 261 -5.83 16.20 -9.54
CA ALA A 261 -6.06 15.23 -8.47
C ALA A 261 -5.99 15.91 -7.09
N LYS A 262 -5.06 16.85 -6.88
CA LYS A 262 -4.97 17.66 -5.66
C LYS A 262 -6.22 18.50 -5.45
N GLU A 263 -6.71 19.20 -6.48
CA GLU A 263 -7.94 19.99 -6.34
C GLU A 263 -9.17 19.12 -6.04
N GLN A 264 -9.28 17.97 -6.70
CA GLN A 264 -10.35 17.00 -6.46
C GLN A 264 -10.29 16.44 -5.02
N LEU A 265 -9.09 16.13 -4.51
CA LEU A 265 -8.88 15.68 -3.13
C LEU A 265 -9.28 16.75 -2.12
N LEU A 266 -8.85 18.00 -2.33
CA LEU A 266 -9.20 19.10 -1.43
C LEU A 266 -10.72 19.36 -1.43
N SER A 267 -11.34 19.34 -2.61
CA SER A 267 -12.78 19.52 -2.76
C SER A 267 -13.57 18.40 -2.10
N PHE A 268 -13.13 17.15 -2.27
CA PHE A 268 -13.73 15.98 -1.65
C PHE A 268 -13.61 16.03 -0.13
N ALA A 269 -12.39 16.20 0.41
CA ALA A 269 -12.12 16.18 1.85
C ALA A 269 -12.79 17.34 2.61
N THR A 270 -13.03 18.46 1.94
CA THR A 270 -13.64 19.67 2.54
C THR A 270 -15.12 19.83 2.20
N LYS A 271 -15.77 18.87 1.53
CA LYS A 271 -17.16 18.99 1.05
C LYS A 271 -18.20 19.36 2.12
N GLY A 272 -17.95 19.01 3.39
CA GLY A 272 -18.82 19.32 4.53
C GLY A 272 -18.74 20.78 4.99
N ILE A 273 -17.86 21.59 4.38
CA ILE A 273 -17.58 22.96 4.75
C ILE A 273 -17.93 23.87 3.57
N SER A 274 -18.80 24.86 3.79
CA SER A 274 -19.15 25.81 2.73
C SER A 274 -17.92 26.61 2.30
N PRO A 275 -17.73 26.89 0.99
CA PRO A 275 -16.67 27.79 0.52
C PRO A 275 -16.72 29.22 1.09
N ARG A 276 -17.87 29.63 1.65
CA ARG A 276 -18.04 30.94 2.32
C ARG A 276 -17.74 30.89 3.82
N ASP A 277 -17.50 29.71 4.37
CA ASP A 277 -17.17 29.51 5.78
C ASP A 277 -15.74 30.01 6.05
N ILE A 278 -15.55 30.70 7.18
CA ILE A 278 -14.25 31.25 7.60
C ILE A 278 -13.16 30.18 7.79
N ASP A 279 -13.56 28.93 8.01
CA ASP A 279 -12.66 27.79 8.21
C ASP A 279 -12.35 27.05 6.90
N TYR A 280 -12.99 27.38 5.78
CA TYR A 280 -12.85 26.64 4.52
C TYR A 280 -11.40 26.61 4.02
N GLN A 281 -10.75 27.78 3.92
CA GLN A 281 -9.35 27.82 3.45
C GLN A 281 -8.42 27.11 4.44
N LEU A 282 -8.64 27.28 5.74
CA LEU A 282 -7.85 26.60 6.77
C LEU A 282 -7.99 25.08 6.68
N ALA A 283 -9.20 24.58 6.39
CA ALA A 283 -9.45 23.16 6.18
C ALA A 283 -8.73 22.63 4.93
N ARG A 284 -8.74 23.40 3.83
CA ARG A 284 -8.02 23.04 2.61
C ARG A 284 -6.52 22.99 2.86
N ASP A 285 -5.94 23.97 3.55
CA ASP A 285 -4.52 23.99 3.87
C ASP A 285 -4.13 22.81 4.79
N PHE A 286 -4.97 22.50 5.78
CA PHE A 286 -4.80 21.36 6.69
C PHE A 286 -4.78 20.01 5.96
N VAL A 287 -5.70 19.82 5.01
CA VAL A 287 -5.77 18.61 4.17
C VAL A 287 -4.58 18.56 3.20
N ALA A 288 -4.23 19.69 2.57
CA ALA A 288 -3.12 19.78 1.64
C ALA A 288 -1.78 19.43 2.29
N GLN A 289 -1.56 19.86 3.54
CA GLN A 289 -0.35 19.55 4.30
C GLN A 289 -0.22 18.05 4.57
N ARG A 290 -1.31 17.37 4.93
CA ARG A 290 -1.31 15.91 5.20
C ARG A 290 -1.09 15.10 3.94
N ALA A 291 -1.71 15.51 2.84
CA ALA A 291 -1.59 14.83 1.56
C ALA A 291 -0.24 15.07 0.85
N ASP A 292 0.63 15.94 1.36
CA ASP A 292 1.86 16.37 0.65
C ASP A 292 2.80 15.18 0.36
N ASP A 293 3.04 14.34 1.36
CA ASP A 293 3.88 13.15 1.21
C ASP A 293 3.22 12.10 0.30
N THR A 294 1.90 12.05 0.27
CA THR A 294 1.14 11.22 -0.67
C THR A 294 1.33 11.68 -2.11
N PHE A 295 1.23 12.98 -2.39
CA PHE A 295 1.50 13.50 -3.73
C PHE A 295 2.96 13.31 -4.15
N LYS A 296 3.93 13.50 -3.25
CA LYS A 296 5.36 13.24 -3.53
C LYS A 296 5.62 11.79 -3.89
N ARG A 297 5.00 10.85 -3.15
CA ARG A 297 5.14 9.41 -3.42
C ARG A 297 4.54 9.04 -4.77
N ILE A 298 3.34 9.53 -5.06
CA ILE A 298 2.67 9.34 -6.36
C ILE A 298 3.51 9.88 -7.50
N GLU A 299 3.98 11.13 -7.38
CA GLU A 299 4.85 11.76 -8.37
C GLU A 299 6.11 10.94 -8.61
N ASN A 300 6.75 10.44 -7.54
CA ASN A 300 7.99 9.69 -7.63
C ASN A 300 7.84 8.42 -8.47
N TYR A 301 6.86 7.55 -8.18
CA TYR A 301 6.73 6.31 -8.96
C TYR A 301 6.26 6.56 -10.39
N TRP A 302 5.44 7.59 -10.63
CA TRP A 302 5.07 7.96 -12.00
C TRP A 302 6.28 8.46 -12.79
N ARG A 303 7.17 9.26 -12.18
CA ARG A 303 8.45 9.63 -12.82
C ARG A 303 9.30 8.41 -13.13
N MET A 304 9.35 7.42 -12.24
CA MET A 304 10.08 6.17 -12.51
C MET A 304 9.50 5.39 -13.69
N LEU A 305 8.17 5.37 -13.85
CA LEU A 305 7.50 4.71 -14.98
C LEU A 305 7.70 5.44 -16.30
N LEU A 306 7.72 6.77 -16.28
CA LEU A 306 7.82 7.62 -17.47
C LEU A 306 9.25 7.85 -17.96
N GLN A 307 10.26 7.51 -17.14
CA GLN A 307 11.66 7.53 -17.57
C GLN A 307 11.86 6.54 -18.72
N LYS A 308 12.24 7.10 -19.89
CA LYS A 308 12.50 6.30 -21.09
C LYS A 308 13.62 5.28 -20.84
N LYS A 309 13.44 4.07 -21.37
CA LYS A 309 14.49 3.06 -21.52
C LYS A 309 15.67 3.60 -22.34
#